data_AF-A0AAN6K556-F1
#
_entry.id   AF-A0AAN6K556-F1
#
_cell.length_a   1.000
_cell.length_b   1.000
_cell.length_c   1.000
_cell.angle_alpha   90.00
_cell.angle_beta   90.00
_cell.angle_gamma   90.00
#
_symmetry.space_group_name_H-M   'P 1'
#
loop_
_entity.id
_entity.type
_entity.pdbx_description
1 polymer ?
#
loop_
_entity_poly.entity_id
_entity_poly.type
_entity_poly.pdbx_seq_one_letter_code
_entity_poly.pdbx_strand_id
1 'polypeptide(L)'
;MPHTHEKDTAGAGVNFDTDGLWRKKPLTPAQLLVNDIRLETLRDYGDPMLEVAERTASTLVPEHAEITSAAAYIRATDAARNAIEKQRFASFEEDYGWIRHLRLRKRQRNAYDAEDSAKCRWVHCASKFPEYIKGFLWALTEDQATISESMRMLDHAIQSNTRFSKHGKHFAPFFQPLHPRSGATDEGSIYPLLVSVPFLDWTILGATPPLRFQVDKREGFQSSRSTTHLLRSVLQHFYRLEDTADREASQVFAKHKPWTTSRELDLKIRQWYGHYPTALNVDEMWALVVDAEHIVTFSSNQTWKSRWPPLQLSSRIKEVSFRGVRNAFFKSELEEEYTAMTHLIVSLSGAVGMMHRNSWPDMVLPLTDRYAGHLSHLQYRLHRSPSTKLVMDLIACQEELNIVIQITQQQIDMLSGLRSALETDGETEDANKQSASSPASHRPASATCQDYGHVESRTAQRNRATYRQLSASQLSDPMAQVLDNLQRELVDLQDLRDNTDRLVTRTIQLVNIRMEDHGKAILVFTVVTIIFLPLSFVASFFGMNVTDIRNTTRSQSLFWVVAVCLTFGVLSLSIFLAFSGGDILEKAMIWRDARRERQVSTTTLLRQNSTGGDAEQTFRVFGVERS
;
A
#
# COMPACT_ATOMS: atom_id res chain seq x y z
N MET A 1 -23.31 48.55 2.22
CA MET A 1 -22.38 48.99 1.15
C MET A 1 -21.51 47.80 0.79
N PRO A 2 -21.83 47.06 -0.28
CA PRO A 2 -20.98 45.96 -0.74
C PRO A 2 -19.81 46.56 -1.53
N HIS A 3 -18.58 46.29 -1.07
CA HIS A 3 -17.37 46.62 -1.80
C HIS A 3 -17.20 45.63 -2.96
N THR A 4 -17.38 46.15 -4.15
CA THR A 4 -16.89 45.59 -5.41
C THR A 4 -15.36 45.59 -5.37
N HIS A 5 -14.73 44.42 -5.30
CA HIS A 5 -13.34 44.24 -5.67
C HIS A 5 -13.27 43.57 -7.04
N GLU A 6 -12.36 44.10 -7.84
CA GLU A 6 -12.16 43.92 -9.27
C GLU A 6 -12.21 42.46 -9.72
N LYS A 7 -12.95 42.23 -10.80
CA LYS A 7 -12.65 41.14 -11.71
C LYS A 7 -11.26 41.40 -12.28
N ASP A 8 -10.25 40.78 -11.68
CA ASP A 8 -9.01 40.50 -12.36
C ASP A 8 -9.36 39.91 -13.73
N THR A 9 -8.87 40.56 -14.78
CA THR A 9 -8.87 40.04 -16.13
C THR A 9 -8.04 38.77 -16.14
N ALA A 10 -8.68 37.63 -15.81
CA ALA A 10 -8.12 36.31 -16.02
C ALA A 10 -7.86 36.17 -17.52
N GLY A 11 -6.60 36.33 -17.93
CA GLY A 11 -6.15 36.03 -19.28
C GLY A 11 -6.67 34.66 -19.67
N ALA A 12 -7.23 34.55 -20.88
CA ALA A 12 -7.76 33.31 -21.42
C ALA A 12 -6.67 32.24 -21.40
N GLY A 13 -6.61 31.44 -20.34
CA GLY A 13 -5.61 30.38 -20.20
C GLY A 13 -5.74 29.39 -21.34
N VAL A 14 -4.60 28.93 -21.88
CA VAL A 14 -4.55 27.91 -22.93
C VAL A 14 -5.33 26.68 -22.47
N ASN A 15 -6.36 26.32 -23.22
CA ASN A 15 -7.10 25.09 -22.96
C ASN A 15 -6.38 23.91 -23.62
N PHE A 16 -5.51 23.27 -22.83
CA PHE A 16 -4.69 22.11 -23.22
C PHE A 16 -5.52 20.88 -23.68
N ASP A 17 -6.83 20.85 -23.41
CA ASP A 17 -7.71 19.76 -23.86
C ASP A 17 -8.20 19.96 -25.30
N THR A 18 -8.37 21.21 -25.73
CA THR A 18 -8.88 21.55 -27.07
C THR A 18 -7.79 21.77 -28.10
N ASP A 19 -6.55 22.03 -27.67
CA ASP A 19 -5.43 22.24 -28.57
C ASP A 19 -4.96 20.92 -29.23
N GLY A 20 -4.91 20.90 -30.56
CA GLY A 20 -4.57 19.72 -31.36
C GLY A 20 -3.12 19.26 -31.24
N LEU A 21 -2.18 20.15 -30.89
CA LEU A 21 -0.77 19.80 -30.66
C LEU A 21 -0.57 19.29 -29.23
N TRP A 22 -1.16 19.95 -28.23
CA TRP A 22 -1.11 19.48 -26.84
C TRP A 22 -1.82 18.14 -26.65
N ARG A 23 -2.93 17.90 -27.37
CA ARG A 23 -3.62 16.61 -27.36
C ARG A 23 -2.75 15.45 -27.87
N LYS A 24 -1.77 15.76 -28.71
CA LYS A 24 -0.79 14.76 -29.14
C LYS A 24 0.25 14.49 -28.07
N LYS A 25 0.54 15.36 -27.09
CA LYS A 25 1.58 15.09 -26.09
C LYS A 25 1.12 14.04 -25.07
N PRO A 26 2.02 13.17 -24.55
CA PRO A 26 1.67 12.20 -23.51
C PRO A 26 1.26 12.85 -22.17
N LEU A 27 1.90 13.98 -21.83
CA LEU A 27 1.52 14.82 -20.69
C LEU A 27 1.28 16.26 -21.13
N THR A 28 0.42 16.92 -20.38
CA THR A 28 0.14 18.36 -20.49
C THR A 28 0.41 19.07 -19.17
N PRO A 29 0.71 20.39 -19.19
CA PRO A 29 0.90 21.17 -17.96
C PRO A 29 -0.28 21.08 -16.98
N ALA A 30 -1.51 20.96 -17.46
CA ALA A 30 -2.71 20.82 -16.63
C ALA A 30 -2.79 19.51 -15.83
N GLN A 31 -2.01 18.49 -16.19
CA GLN A 31 -1.95 17.19 -15.50
C GLN A 31 -0.89 17.15 -14.39
N LEU A 32 -0.10 18.22 -14.23
CA LEU A 32 0.97 18.33 -13.26
C LEU A 32 0.59 19.28 -12.13
N LEU A 33 0.95 18.91 -10.90
CA LEU A 33 0.95 19.82 -9.76
C LEU A 33 2.39 20.31 -9.56
N VAL A 34 2.68 21.55 -9.92
CA VAL A 34 4.01 22.13 -9.78
C VAL A 34 4.01 23.12 -8.63
N ASN A 35 4.95 22.94 -7.71
CA ASN A 35 5.14 23.80 -6.56
C ASN A 35 6.59 24.30 -6.51
N ASP A 36 6.75 25.59 -6.24
CA ASP A 36 8.05 26.22 -5.99
C ASP A 36 8.23 26.37 -4.47
N ILE A 37 9.33 25.85 -3.96
CA ILE A 37 9.72 25.96 -2.56
C ILE A 37 10.62 27.18 -2.45
N ARG A 38 10.13 28.21 -1.76
CA ARG A 38 10.78 29.52 -1.71
C ARG A 38 10.77 30.12 -0.32
N LEU A 39 11.71 31.03 -0.08
CA LEU A 39 11.70 31.91 1.09
C LEU A 39 10.73 33.07 0.82
N GLU A 40 9.74 33.24 1.69
CA GLU A 40 8.75 34.31 1.63
C GLU A 40 8.67 35.07 2.96
N THR A 41 8.55 36.39 2.89
CA THR A 41 8.25 37.27 4.03
C THR A 41 6.74 37.50 4.09
N LEU A 42 6.02 36.58 4.73
CA LEU A 42 4.54 36.61 4.83
C LEU A 42 3.97 37.74 5.70
N ARG A 43 4.81 38.46 6.45
CA ARG A 43 4.42 39.57 7.33
C ARG A 43 5.42 40.71 7.22
N ASP A 44 4.92 41.94 7.23
CA ASP A 44 5.73 43.18 7.13
C ASP A 44 6.84 43.30 8.20
N TYR A 45 6.79 42.49 9.26
CA TYR A 45 7.74 42.46 10.38
C TYR A 45 8.23 41.05 10.77
N GLY A 46 8.05 40.04 9.90
CA GLY A 46 8.45 38.65 10.19
C GLY A 46 9.71 38.23 9.44
N ASP A 47 10.53 37.39 10.07
CA ASP A 47 11.64 36.72 9.39
C ASP A 47 11.13 35.87 8.21
N PRO A 48 11.90 35.78 7.11
CA PRO A 48 11.51 34.99 5.96
C PRO A 48 11.35 33.52 6.33
N MET A 49 10.30 32.88 5.81
CA MET A 49 10.00 31.46 6.04
C MET A 49 9.98 30.69 4.73
N LEU A 50 10.35 29.41 4.76
CA LEU A 50 10.19 28.50 3.63
C LEU A 50 8.70 28.21 3.41
N GLU A 51 8.21 28.41 2.21
CA GLU A 51 6.82 28.18 1.83
C GLU A 51 6.73 27.39 0.52
N VAL A 52 5.58 26.72 0.34
CA VAL A 52 5.27 25.94 -0.87
C VAL A 52 4.25 26.71 -1.71
N ALA A 53 4.75 27.41 -2.73
CA ALA A 53 3.94 28.18 -3.66
C ALA A 53 3.47 27.29 -4.82
N GLU A 54 2.16 27.08 -4.97
CA GLU A 54 1.59 26.31 -6.09
C GLU A 54 1.53 27.19 -7.35
N ARG A 55 2.08 26.70 -8.47
CA ARG A 55 2.00 27.40 -9.75
C ARG A 55 0.74 26.97 -10.52
N THR A 56 0.10 27.93 -11.19
CA THR A 56 -1.03 27.66 -12.06
C THR A 56 -0.55 27.10 -13.39
N ALA A 57 -1.31 26.16 -13.98
CA ALA A 57 -0.94 25.49 -15.22
C ALA A 57 -0.63 26.44 -16.39
N SER A 58 -1.32 27.59 -16.46
CA SER A 58 -1.09 28.61 -17.49
C SER A 58 0.24 29.35 -17.37
N THR A 59 0.89 29.30 -16.20
CA THR A 59 2.19 29.97 -15.92
C THR A 59 3.38 29.03 -16.03
N LEU A 60 3.14 27.74 -16.31
CA LEU A 60 4.19 26.72 -16.36
C LEU A 60 5.00 26.76 -17.65
N VAL A 61 4.34 27.11 -18.75
CA VAL A 61 4.93 27.07 -20.09
C VAL A 61 4.57 28.31 -20.89
N PRO A 62 5.46 28.80 -21.78
CA PRO A 62 5.12 29.82 -22.77
C PRO A 62 4.02 29.36 -23.74
N GLU A 63 3.35 30.32 -24.42
CA GLU A 63 2.22 30.08 -25.33
C GLU A 63 2.51 29.17 -26.54
N HIS A 64 3.79 28.91 -26.86
CA HIS A 64 4.22 28.08 -28.00
C HIS A 64 5.13 26.90 -27.60
N ALA A 65 5.06 26.48 -26.34
CA ALA A 65 5.91 25.39 -25.82
C ALA A 65 5.55 24.01 -26.37
N GLU A 66 4.40 23.86 -27.03
CA GLU A 66 4.00 22.63 -27.72
C GLU A 66 4.91 22.29 -28.91
N ILE A 67 5.54 23.31 -29.52
CA ILE A 67 6.38 23.15 -30.70
C ILE A 67 7.81 22.87 -30.28
N THR A 68 8.34 21.72 -30.72
CA THR A 68 9.74 21.38 -30.52
C THR A 68 10.62 22.18 -31.48
N SER A 69 11.53 22.99 -30.94
CA SER A 69 12.44 23.81 -31.75
C SER A 69 13.51 22.97 -32.46
N ALA A 70 14.08 23.50 -33.56
CA ALA A 70 15.18 22.84 -34.26
C ALA A 70 16.42 22.63 -33.35
N ALA A 71 16.71 23.57 -32.46
CA ALA A 71 17.78 23.47 -31.48
C ALA A 71 17.58 22.31 -30.48
N ALA A 72 16.34 22.03 -30.13
CA ALA A 72 15.97 20.90 -29.28
C ALA A 72 16.28 19.55 -29.95
N TYR A 73 16.03 19.42 -31.26
CA TYR A 73 16.41 18.21 -32.01
C TYR A 73 17.92 18.01 -32.12
N ILE A 74 18.70 19.09 -32.22
CA ILE A 74 20.18 19.02 -32.23
C ILE A 74 20.69 18.43 -30.91
N ARG A 75 20.15 18.88 -29.76
CA ARG A 75 20.45 18.28 -28.44
C ARG A 75 20.18 16.77 -28.42
N ALA A 76 19.06 16.34 -28.98
CA ALA A 76 18.74 14.91 -29.04
C ALA A 76 19.73 14.11 -29.90
N THR A 77 20.23 14.70 -30.98
CA THR A 77 21.23 14.05 -31.84
C THR A 77 22.64 14.03 -31.23
N ASP A 78 22.96 15.01 -30.38
CA ASP A 78 24.29 15.12 -29.74
C ASP A 78 24.42 14.23 -28.50
N ALA A 79 23.30 13.95 -27.81
CA ALA A 79 23.27 13.12 -26.62
C ALA A 79 23.59 11.62 -26.85
N ALA A 80 23.54 11.13 -28.10
CA ALA A 80 23.83 9.74 -28.41
C ALA A 80 24.80 9.58 -29.58
N ARG A 81 25.63 8.54 -29.54
CA ARG A 81 26.47 8.17 -30.70
C ARG A 81 25.71 7.29 -31.70
N ASN A 82 24.83 6.42 -31.21
CA ASN A 82 24.13 5.42 -32.01
C ASN A 82 22.89 6.00 -32.71
N ALA A 83 22.68 5.66 -33.98
CA ALA A 83 21.53 6.16 -34.75
C ALA A 83 20.16 5.80 -34.13
N ILE A 84 20.03 4.60 -33.55
CA ILE A 84 18.81 4.14 -32.87
C ILE A 84 18.51 5.00 -31.63
N GLU A 85 19.55 5.30 -30.85
CA GLU A 85 19.42 6.12 -29.64
C GLU A 85 19.13 7.59 -30.00
N LYS A 86 19.71 8.11 -31.08
CA LYS A 86 19.37 9.43 -31.62
C LYS A 86 17.89 9.52 -31.99
N GLN A 87 17.34 8.51 -32.67
CA GLN A 87 15.91 8.47 -33.00
C GLN A 87 15.05 8.38 -31.73
N ARG A 88 15.45 7.56 -30.75
CA ARG A 88 14.76 7.44 -29.46
C ARG A 88 14.75 8.78 -28.71
N PHE A 89 15.88 9.47 -28.62
CA PHE A 89 15.96 10.77 -27.96
C PHE A 89 15.22 11.88 -28.72
N ALA A 90 15.21 11.84 -30.06
CA ALA A 90 14.40 12.76 -30.84
C ALA A 90 12.89 12.57 -30.55
N SER A 91 12.43 11.32 -30.39
CA SER A 91 11.04 11.05 -29.98
C SER A 91 10.74 11.53 -28.55
N PHE A 92 11.69 11.39 -27.61
CA PHE A 92 11.53 11.93 -26.26
C PHE A 92 11.51 13.47 -26.23
N GLU A 93 12.32 14.12 -27.07
CA GLU A 93 12.32 15.57 -27.20
C GLU A 93 11.01 16.08 -27.81
N GLU A 94 10.43 15.35 -28.77
CA GLU A 94 9.09 15.66 -29.29
C GLU A 94 8.02 15.50 -28.22
N ASP A 95 8.00 14.38 -27.48
CA ASP A 95 6.93 14.08 -26.53
C ASP A 95 7.04 14.86 -25.21
N TYR A 96 8.26 15.06 -24.69
CA TYR A 96 8.52 15.58 -23.34
C TYR A 96 9.43 16.83 -23.32
N GLY A 97 9.96 17.29 -24.44
CA GLY A 97 10.91 18.42 -24.48
C GLY A 97 10.37 19.71 -23.85
N TRP A 98 9.05 19.92 -23.88
CA TRP A 98 8.38 21.05 -23.25
C TRP A 98 8.58 21.09 -21.72
N ILE A 99 8.82 19.95 -21.07
CA ILE A 99 9.06 19.85 -19.61
C ILE A 99 10.32 20.62 -19.20
N ARG A 100 11.27 20.87 -20.11
CA ARG A 100 12.46 21.69 -19.84
C ARG A 100 12.11 23.09 -19.37
N HIS A 101 10.95 23.63 -19.76
CA HIS A 101 10.45 24.91 -19.27
C HIS A 101 10.16 24.91 -17.76
N LEU A 102 10.00 23.73 -17.16
CA LEU A 102 9.90 23.57 -15.72
C LEU A 102 11.25 23.65 -15.02
N ARG A 103 12.40 23.78 -15.70
CA ARG A 103 13.67 24.02 -14.99
C ARG A 103 13.70 25.40 -14.36
N LEU A 104 14.24 25.50 -13.15
CA LEU A 104 14.59 26.74 -12.49
C LEU A 104 15.78 27.36 -13.23
N ARG A 105 15.66 28.64 -13.57
CA ARG A 105 16.75 29.41 -14.22
C ARG A 105 17.59 30.18 -13.21
N LYS A 106 17.04 30.42 -12.02
CA LYS A 106 17.64 31.24 -10.97
C LYS A 106 17.39 30.56 -9.63
N ARG A 107 18.48 30.21 -8.95
CA ARG A 107 18.44 29.70 -7.58
C ARG A 107 18.16 30.83 -6.61
N GLN A 108 17.18 30.66 -5.74
CA GLN A 108 16.89 31.64 -4.69
C GLN A 108 17.94 31.54 -3.59
N ARG A 109 18.65 32.64 -3.30
CA ARG A 109 19.56 32.75 -2.15
C ARG A 109 18.84 33.42 -0.99
N ASN A 110 18.16 34.54 -1.27
CA ASN A 110 17.51 35.40 -0.29
C ASN A 110 16.00 35.56 -0.56
N ALA A 111 15.25 36.00 0.45
CA ALA A 111 13.80 36.21 0.32
C ALA A 111 13.40 37.33 -0.65
N TYR A 112 14.33 38.26 -0.95
CA TYR A 112 14.11 39.40 -1.85
C TYR A 112 14.45 39.10 -3.32
N ASP A 113 14.89 37.88 -3.63
CA ASP A 113 15.15 37.49 -5.00
C ASP A 113 13.85 37.44 -5.81
N ALA A 114 13.97 37.50 -7.14
CA ALA A 114 12.82 37.56 -8.05
C ALA A 114 11.82 36.41 -7.82
N GLU A 115 10.53 36.67 -8.07
CA GLU A 115 9.45 35.68 -7.87
C GLU A 115 9.62 34.38 -8.67
N ASP A 116 10.37 34.43 -9.77
CA ASP A 116 10.71 33.26 -10.60
C ASP A 116 11.84 32.39 -10.02
N SER A 117 12.48 32.83 -8.93
CA SER A 117 13.51 32.06 -8.24
C SER A 117 12.93 31.19 -7.12
N ALA A 118 13.49 30.01 -6.95
CA ALA A 118 13.11 29.08 -5.87
C ALA A 118 14.34 28.35 -5.34
N LYS A 119 14.21 27.77 -4.14
CA LYS A 119 15.22 26.85 -3.57
C LYS A 119 15.14 25.48 -4.23
N CYS A 120 13.91 25.01 -4.47
CA CYS A 120 13.62 23.72 -5.08
C CYS A 120 12.26 23.77 -5.78
N ARG A 121 12.14 23.11 -6.93
CA ARG A 121 10.91 22.92 -7.68
C ARG A 121 10.45 21.48 -7.56
N TRP A 122 9.26 21.33 -6.99
CA TRP A 122 8.60 20.05 -6.80
C TRP A 122 7.48 19.87 -7.81
N VAL A 123 7.63 18.88 -8.68
CA VAL A 123 6.60 18.46 -9.64
C VAL A 123 5.96 17.18 -9.12
N HIS A 124 4.63 17.15 -8.99
CA HIS A 124 3.89 15.94 -8.65
C HIS A 124 3.00 15.51 -9.82
N CYS A 125 3.17 14.26 -10.23
CA CYS A 125 2.39 13.59 -11.27
C CYS A 125 1.46 12.55 -10.64
N ALA A 126 0.17 12.73 -10.85
CA ALA A 126 -0.90 11.86 -10.37
C ALA A 126 -1.06 10.56 -11.18
N SER A 127 0.00 10.11 -11.87
CA SER A 127 -0.04 8.98 -12.80
C SER A 127 1.27 8.21 -12.77
N LYS A 128 1.21 6.92 -13.09
CA LYS A 128 2.30 5.95 -12.90
C LYS A 128 2.64 5.18 -14.16
N PHE A 129 3.33 5.89 -15.06
CA PHE A 129 3.90 5.31 -16.26
C PHE A 129 5.42 5.43 -16.19
N PRO A 130 6.18 4.32 -16.30
CA PRO A 130 7.64 4.36 -16.33
C PRO A 130 8.19 5.25 -17.46
N GLU A 131 7.43 5.40 -18.55
CA GLU A 131 7.72 6.30 -19.67
C GLU A 131 7.79 7.76 -19.23
N TYR A 132 6.95 8.15 -18.27
CA TYR A 132 6.94 9.50 -17.73
C TYR A 132 8.22 9.78 -16.93
N ILE A 133 8.69 8.82 -16.12
CA ILE A 133 9.95 8.93 -15.39
C ILE A 133 11.11 9.22 -16.37
N LYS A 134 11.15 8.48 -17.48
CA LYS A 134 12.14 8.68 -18.55
C LYS A 134 12.02 10.06 -19.18
N GLY A 135 10.80 10.50 -19.50
CA GLY A 135 10.53 11.83 -20.04
C GLY A 135 11.00 12.96 -19.11
N PHE A 136 10.74 12.85 -17.81
CA PHE A 136 11.21 13.81 -16.81
C PHE A 136 12.73 13.83 -16.68
N LEU A 137 13.38 12.66 -16.61
CA LEU A 137 14.85 12.59 -16.58
C LEU A 137 15.46 13.25 -17.83
N TRP A 138 14.93 12.93 -19.02
CA TRP A 138 15.39 13.50 -20.30
C TRP A 138 15.32 15.04 -20.33
N ALA A 139 14.17 15.56 -19.93
CA ALA A 139 13.84 16.97 -20.08
C ALA A 139 14.51 17.85 -19.01
N LEU A 140 14.65 17.31 -17.80
CA LEU A 140 15.22 18.05 -16.68
C LEU A 140 16.73 17.89 -16.56
N THR A 141 17.38 16.81 -17.00
CA THR A 141 18.86 16.73 -16.90
C THR A 141 19.55 17.71 -17.85
N GLU A 142 20.50 18.52 -17.37
CA GLU A 142 21.28 19.43 -18.22
C GLU A 142 22.45 18.77 -18.92
N ASP A 143 23.18 17.91 -18.20
CA ASP A 143 24.37 17.26 -18.73
C ASP A 143 24.03 16.24 -19.82
N GLN A 144 24.38 16.59 -21.05
CA GLN A 144 24.11 15.78 -22.23
C GLN A 144 25.12 14.63 -22.40
N ALA A 145 26.28 14.69 -21.74
CA ALA A 145 27.30 13.66 -21.87
C ALA A 145 26.90 12.40 -21.08
N THR A 146 26.38 12.59 -19.86
CA THR A 146 26.01 11.48 -18.95
C THR A 146 24.59 10.97 -19.15
N ILE A 147 23.69 11.75 -19.77
CA ILE A 147 22.27 11.41 -19.90
C ILE A 147 22.01 10.05 -20.56
N SER A 148 22.84 9.67 -21.54
CA SER A 148 22.69 8.39 -22.24
C SER A 148 22.94 7.20 -21.31
N GLU A 149 23.90 7.33 -20.38
CA GLU A 149 24.22 6.31 -19.40
C GLU A 149 23.23 6.32 -18.24
N SER A 150 22.85 7.50 -17.73
CA SER A 150 21.76 7.63 -16.74
C SER A 150 20.46 7.01 -17.22
N MET A 151 20.13 7.17 -18.51
CA MET A 151 18.98 6.51 -19.14
C MET A 151 19.09 4.98 -19.18
N ARG A 152 20.28 4.43 -19.45
CA ARG A 152 20.51 2.98 -19.40
C ARG A 152 20.42 2.46 -17.96
N MET A 153 20.99 3.17 -17.00
CA MET A 153 20.85 2.85 -15.57
C MET A 153 19.40 2.91 -15.11
N LEU A 154 18.63 3.90 -15.58
CA LEU A 154 17.20 4.01 -15.30
C LEU A 154 16.43 2.83 -15.90
N ASP A 155 16.69 2.48 -17.16
CA ASP A 155 16.09 1.31 -17.82
C ASP A 155 16.41 0.02 -17.03
N HIS A 156 17.67 -0.14 -16.58
CA HIS A 156 18.07 -1.26 -15.74
C HIS A 156 17.37 -1.26 -14.38
N ALA A 157 17.29 -0.11 -13.70
CA ALA A 157 16.64 0.04 -12.40
C ALA A 157 15.14 -0.28 -12.45
N ILE A 158 14.46 0.18 -13.51
CA ILE A 158 13.06 -0.14 -13.76
C ILE A 158 12.90 -1.64 -14.00
N GLN A 159 13.72 -2.24 -14.86
CA GLN A 159 13.62 -3.66 -15.18
C GLN A 159 13.93 -4.57 -13.98
N SER A 160 14.99 -4.28 -13.24
CA SER A 160 15.45 -5.10 -12.11
C SER A 160 14.47 -5.08 -10.92
N ASN A 161 13.75 -3.97 -10.74
CA ASN A 161 12.82 -3.79 -9.64
C ASN A 161 11.35 -3.98 -10.01
N THR A 162 11.02 -4.12 -11.30
CA THR A 162 9.67 -4.49 -11.71
C THR A 162 9.35 -5.91 -11.26
N ARG A 163 8.17 -6.07 -10.67
CA ARG A 163 7.59 -7.34 -10.27
C ARG A 163 6.23 -7.49 -10.94
N PHE A 164 5.91 -8.71 -11.30
CA PHE A 164 4.68 -9.04 -12.00
C PHE A 164 3.74 -9.78 -11.05
N SER A 165 2.47 -9.41 -11.07
CA SER A 165 1.39 -10.12 -10.41
C SER A 165 0.22 -10.27 -11.37
N LYS A 166 -0.73 -11.16 -11.04
CA LYS A 166 -2.03 -11.26 -11.70
C LYS A 166 -2.78 -9.91 -11.68
N HIS A 167 -2.46 -9.07 -10.69
CA HIS A 167 -3.06 -7.76 -10.44
C HIS A 167 -2.25 -6.59 -11.06
N GLY A 168 -1.25 -6.88 -11.91
CA GLY A 168 -0.47 -5.91 -12.66
C GLY A 168 1.00 -5.75 -12.25
N LYS A 169 1.69 -4.74 -12.78
CA LYS A 169 3.12 -4.49 -12.52
C LYS A 169 3.31 -3.62 -11.27
N HIS A 170 4.27 -3.96 -10.41
CA HIS A 170 4.69 -3.11 -9.29
C HIS A 170 6.20 -2.94 -9.25
N PHE A 171 6.67 -1.91 -8.57
CA PHE A 171 8.05 -1.89 -8.11
C PHE A 171 8.17 -2.53 -6.73
N ALA A 172 9.24 -3.30 -6.54
CA ALA A 172 9.76 -3.54 -5.20
C ALA A 172 10.19 -2.18 -4.56
N PRO A 173 10.26 -2.06 -3.24
CA PRO A 173 10.91 -0.90 -2.61
C PRO A 173 12.40 -0.86 -2.99
N PHE A 174 12.89 0.28 -3.46
CA PHE A 174 14.31 0.48 -3.77
C PHE A 174 14.68 1.97 -3.81
N PHE A 175 15.97 2.25 -3.70
CA PHE A 175 16.58 3.50 -4.13
C PHE A 175 17.77 3.17 -5.04
N GLN A 176 17.98 3.94 -6.10
CA GLN A 176 19.02 3.69 -7.08
C GLN A 176 19.57 5.02 -7.61
N PRO A 177 20.83 5.36 -7.30
CA PRO A 177 21.54 6.43 -7.99
C PRO A 177 21.71 6.08 -9.48
N LEU A 178 21.54 7.08 -10.34
CA LEU A 178 21.50 7.00 -11.81
C LEU A 178 22.67 7.75 -12.45
N HIS A 179 23.75 7.97 -11.72
CA HIS A 179 24.94 8.65 -12.23
C HIS A 179 26.03 7.64 -12.62
N PRO A 180 26.77 7.87 -13.74
CA PRO A 180 27.94 7.08 -14.08
C PRO A 180 29.01 7.21 -12.99
N ARG A 181 29.64 6.10 -12.58
CA ARG A 181 30.88 6.17 -11.81
C ARG A 181 32.04 6.39 -12.79
N SER A 182 32.24 7.62 -13.26
CA SER A 182 33.45 8.01 -14.01
C SER A 182 34.53 8.51 -13.04
N GLY A 183 35.81 8.28 -13.36
CA GLY A 183 36.90 8.27 -12.37
C GLY A 183 37.30 9.59 -11.69
N ALA A 184 37.88 9.44 -10.49
CA ALA A 184 38.81 10.27 -9.72
C ALA A 184 38.52 11.76 -9.41
N THR A 185 37.60 12.47 -10.09
CA THR A 185 37.38 13.91 -9.83
C THR A 185 35.92 14.37 -9.83
N ASP A 186 34.94 13.48 -9.94
CA ASP A 186 33.52 13.90 -9.89
C ASP A 186 33.11 14.20 -8.43
N GLU A 187 32.70 15.45 -8.22
CA GLU A 187 32.14 15.96 -6.97
C GLU A 187 30.96 15.06 -6.53
N GLY A 188 31.01 14.58 -5.29
CA GLY A 188 30.18 13.52 -4.74
C GLY A 188 28.73 13.90 -4.55
N SER A 189 27.95 13.95 -5.64
CA SER A 189 26.51 14.13 -5.57
C SER A 189 25.78 12.84 -5.98
N ILE A 190 24.92 12.31 -5.11
CA ILE A 190 24.09 11.13 -5.37
C ILE A 190 23.03 11.30 -6.49
N TYR A 191 22.96 12.49 -7.13
CA TYR A 191 22.01 12.81 -8.19
C TYR A 191 22.48 12.31 -9.58
N PRO A 192 21.56 11.90 -10.48
CA PRO A 192 20.13 11.73 -10.27
C PRO A 192 19.81 10.47 -9.46
N LEU A 193 18.73 10.48 -8.67
CA LEU A 193 18.32 9.38 -7.79
C LEU A 193 16.87 8.99 -8.06
N LEU A 194 16.60 7.70 -8.26
CA LEU A 194 15.24 7.15 -8.30
C LEU A 194 14.93 6.39 -7.01
N VAL A 195 13.79 6.70 -6.39
CA VAL A 195 13.29 6.02 -5.21
C VAL A 195 11.87 5.51 -5.46
N SER A 196 11.57 4.32 -4.95
CA SER A 196 10.24 3.72 -4.93
C SER A 196 9.95 3.18 -3.54
N VAL A 197 8.82 3.59 -2.96
CA VAL A 197 8.36 3.12 -1.65
C VAL A 197 6.88 2.74 -1.69
N PRO A 198 6.48 1.54 -1.21
CA PRO A 198 5.08 1.24 -1.00
C PRO A 198 4.54 2.00 0.22
N PHE A 199 3.31 2.50 0.14
CA PHE A 199 2.62 3.12 1.27
C PHE A 199 1.17 2.64 1.36
N LEU A 200 0.63 2.69 2.57
CA LEU A 200 -0.74 2.24 2.87
C LEU A 200 -1.71 3.42 2.81
N ASP A 201 -2.88 3.20 2.23
CA ASP A 201 -3.92 4.23 2.21
C ASP A 201 -5.35 3.66 2.19
N TRP A 202 -6.31 4.48 2.61
CA TRP A 202 -7.73 4.13 2.60
C TRP A 202 -8.29 4.05 1.18
N THR A 203 -9.17 3.09 0.94
CA THR A 203 -9.97 2.99 -0.30
C THR A 203 -11.45 2.74 -0.01
N ILE A 204 -12.28 2.96 -1.04
CA ILE A 204 -13.71 2.65 -1.07
C ILE A 204 -13.97 1.34 -1.82
N LEU A 205 -15.12 0.72 -1.56
CA LEU A 205 -15.53 -0.54 -2.19
C LEU A 205 -16.07 -0.22 -3.59
N GLY A 206 -15.55 -0.91 -4.60
CA GLY A 206 -15.90 -0.69 -6.01
C GLY A 206 -14.74 -0.11 -6.81
N ALA A 207 -15.02 0.35 -8.04
CA ALA A 207 -14.01 0.97 -8.88
C ALA A 207 -13.54 2.28 -8.24
N THR A 208 -12.22 2.43 -8.05
CA THR A 208 -11.64 3.73 -7.68
C THR A 208 -12.04 4.74 -8.75
N PRO A 209 -12.62 5.90 -8.38
CA PRO A 209 -12.99 6.90 -9.37
C PRO A 209 -11.76 7.23 -10.24
N PRO A 210 -11.92 7.36 -11.57
CA PRO A 210 -10.79 7.63 -12.44
C PRO A 210 -10.05 8.85 -11.91
N LEU A 211 -8.72 8.77 -11.86
CA LEU A 211 -7.94 9.90 -11.37
C LEU A 211 -8.24 11.09 -12.27
N ARG A 212 -8.37 12.28 -11.68
CA ARG A 212 -8.72 13.52 -12.40
C ARG A 212 -7.74 13.82 -13.54
N PHE A 213 -6.57 13.19 -13.52
CA PHE A 213 -5.45 13.39 -14.44
C PHE A 213 -4.98 12.12 -15.17
N GLN A 214 -5.64 10.97 -14.97
CA GLN A 214 -5.21 9.70 -15.56
C GLN A 214 -6.05 9.39 -16.80
N VAL A 215 -5.76 10.09 -17.89
CA VAL A 215 -6.00 9.55 -19.22
C VAL A 215 -4.82 9.99 -20.07
N ASP A 216 -3.96 9.06 -20.45
CA ASP A 216 -3.19 9.26 -21.67
C ASP A 216 -4.22 9.37 -22.80
N LYS A 217 -4.38 10.59 -23.33
CA LYS A 217 -5.39 10.90 -24.34
C LYS A 217 -5.19 10.09 -25.63
N ARG A 218 -3.98 9.55 -25.85
CA ARG A 218 -3.67 8.67 -26.99
C ARG A 218 -4.28 7.27 -26.84
N GLU A 219 -4.40 6.77 -25.61
CA GLU A 219 -4.72 5.36 -25.36
C GLU A 219 -6.21 5.08 -25.10
N GLY A 220 -7.01 6.10 -24.78
CA GLY A 220 -8.42 5.91 -24.43
C GLY A 220 -8.62 4.95 -23.24
N PHE A 221 -9.87 4.67 -22.86
CA PHE A 221 -10.19 3.76 -21.75
C PHE A 221 -9.75 2.29 -21.98
N GLN A 222 -9.12 1.96 -23.11
CA GLN A 222 -8.82 0.59 -23.52
C GLN A 222 -7.43 0.49 -24.18
N SER A 223 -6.36 0.67 -23.40
CA SER A 223 -5.08 0.07 -23.76
C SER A 223 -4.95 -1.29 -23.08
N SER A 224 -5.28 -2.32 -23.85
CA SER A 224 -4.94 -3.72 -23.59
C SER A 224 -3.45 -4.02 -23.78
N ARG A 225 -2.55 -3.01 -23.70
CA ARG A 225 -1.09 -3.20 -23.74
C ARG A 225 -0.46 -2.94 -22.36
N SER A 226 -0.55 -4.00 -21.55
CA SER A 226 0.24 -4.25 -20.35
C SER A 226 -0.10 -3.39 -19.11
N THR A 227 -0.99 -3.94 -18.29
CA THR A 227 -1.19 -3.67 -16.86
C THR A 227 -0.23 -2.63 -16.24
N THR A 228 -0.74 -1.43 -16.06
CA THR A 228 -0.13 -0.29 -15.37
C THR A 228 0.15 -0.59 -13.90
N HIS A 229 0.94 0.25 -13.24
CA HIS A 229 1.13 0.19 -11.78
C HIS A 229 -0.16 0.63 -11.07
N LEU A 230 -1.07 -0.33 -10.88
CA LEU A 230 -2.38 -0.13 -10.28
C LEU A 230 -2.32 -0.12 -8.75
N LEU A 231 -3.29 0.57 -8.16
CA LEU A 231 -3.63 0.43 -6.74
C LEU A 231 -4.05 -1.01 -6.45
N ARG A 232 -3.51 -1.58 -5.38
CA ARG A 232 -3.81 -2.97 -4.96
C ARG A 232 -4.39 -2.98 -3.58
N SER A 233 -5.24 -3.95 -3.27
CA SER A 233 -5.53 -4.25 -1.87
C SER A 233 -4.30 -4.84 -1.16
N VAL A 234 -4.33 -4.86 0.17
CA VAL A 234 -3.30 -5.54 0.97
C VAL A 234 -3.19 -7.02 0.58
N LEU A 235 -4.32 -7.71 0.34
CA LEU A 235 -4.31 -9.11 -0.08
C LEU A 235 -3.70 -9.28 -1.48
N GLN A 236 -4.04 -8.43 -2.44
CA GLN A 236 -3.49 -8.47 -3.80
C GLN A 236 -1.98 -8.18 -3.82
N HIS A 237 -1.50 -7.33 -2.90
CA HIS A 237 -0.08 -7.04 -2.76
C HIS A 237 0.71 -8.28 -2.31
N PHE A 238 0.15 -9.06 -1.38
CA PHE A 238 0.78 -10.28 -0.87
C PHE A 238 0.59 -11.48 -1.82
N TYR A 239 -0.64 -11.80 -2.20
CA TYR A 239 -1.01 -12.91 -3.08
C TYR A 239 -0.87 -12.53 -4.55
N ARG A 240 0.38 -12.50 -5.02
CA ARG A 240 0.70 -12.02 -6.37
C ARG A 240 0.08 -12.86 -7.50
N LEU A 241 -0.09 -14.16 -7.31
CA LEU A 241 -0.52 -15.07 -8.39
C LEU A 241 -1.98 -15.52 -8.25
N GLU A 242 -2.59 -15.30 -7.09
CA GLU A 242 -3.93 -15.82 -6.78
C GLU A 242 -5.00 -14.75 -7.01
N ASP A 243 -6.23 -15.21 -7.23
CA ASP A 243 -7.38 -14.33 -7.19
C ASP A 243 -7.80 -14.08 -5.74
N THR A 244 -7.82 -12.82 -5.32
CA THR A 244 -8.25 -12.44 -3.98
C THR A 244 -9.64 -11.81 -3.97
N ALA A 245 -10.31 -11.70 -5.11
CA ALA A 245 -11.58 -10.98 -5.25
C ALA A 245 -12.65 -11.42 -4.23
N ASP A 246 -12.78 -12.74 -4.01
CA ASP A 246 -13.75 -13.31 -3.05
C ASP A 246 -13.45 -12.91 -1.60
N ARG A 247 -12.18 -12.62 -1.30
CA ARG A 247 -11.71 -12.27 0.06
C ARG A 247 -11.68 -10.77 0.31
N GLU A 248 -11.69 -9.92 -0.72
CA GLU A 248 -11.67 -8.46 -0.58
C GLU A 248 -12.80 -7.94 0.30
N ALA A 249 -14.03 -8.42 0.09
CA ALA A 249 -15.19 -8.03 0.89
C ALA A 249 -15.13 -8.53 2.35
N SER A 250 -14.25 -9.50 2.62
CA SER A 250 -14.08 -10.12 3.93
C SER A 250 -12.97 -9.50 4.78
N GLN A 251 -12.26 -8.49 4.25
CA GLN A 251 -11.20 -7.81 4.96
C GLN A 251 -11.67 -7.19 6.28
N VAL A 252 -10.74 -7.05 7.24
CA VAL A 252 -11.00 -6.43 8.54
C VAL A 252 -11.71 -5.08 8.39
N PHE A 253 -11.23 -4.27 7.45
CA PHE A 253 -11.74 -2.91 7.24
C PHE A 253 -13.15 -2.88 6.61
N ALA A 254 -13.51 -3.89 5.82
CA ALA A 254 -14.83 -4.00 5.22
C ALA A 254 -15.87 -4.45 6.26
N LYS A 255 -15.47 -5.33 7.18
CA LYS A 255 -16.32 -5.88 8.24
C LYS A 255 -16.50 -4.92 9.41
N HIS A 256 -15.44 -4.26 9.88
CA HIS A 256 -15.49 -3.42 11.08
C HIS A 256 -15.86 -1.97 10.75
N LYS A 257 -17.07 -1.54 11.15
CA LYS A 257 -17.59 -0.20 10.86
C LYS A 257 -17.90 0.56 12.16
N PRO A 258 -16.90 1.07 12.89
CA PRO A 258 -17.07 1.74 14.17
C PRO A 258 -17.94 3.02 14.09
N TRP A 259 -18.11 3.60 12.90
CA TRP A 259 -19.03 4.73 12.70
C TRP A 259 -20.51 4.34 12.75
N THR A 260 -20.86 3.04 12.68
CA THR A 260 -22.25 2.63 12.90
C THR A 260 -22.64 2.71 14.37
N THR A 261 -21.68 2.64 15.28
CA THR A 261 -21.92 2.71 16.73
C THR A 261 -21.62 4.09 17.31
N SER A 262 -20.63 4.82 16.77
CA SER A 262 -20.28 6.17 17.23
C SER A 262 -20.74 7.25 16.24
N ARG A 263 -21.74 8.04 16.66
CA ARG A 263 -22.26 9.18 15.88
C ARG A 263 -21.22 10.28 15.69
N GLU A 264 -20.35 10.51 16.66
CA GLU A 264 -19.27 11.50 16.53
C GLU A 264 -18.28 11.09 15.44
N LEU A 265 -17.88 9.80 15.44
CA LEU A 265 -16.98 9.25 14.43
C LEU A 265 -17.61 9.30 13.03
N ASP A 266 -18.90 8.96 12.94
CA ASP A 266 -19.68 9.05 11.70
C ASP A 266 -19.63 10.46 11.08
N LEU A 267 -19.92 11.49 11.87
CA LEU A 267 -19.90 12.88 11.41
C LEU A 267 -18.49 13.30 10.95
N LYS A 268 -17.45 12.95 11.72
CA LYS A 268 -16.06 13.26 11.39
C LYS A 268 -15.61 12.59 10.08
N ILE A 269 -15.92 11.31 9.90
CA ILE A 269 -15.53 10.58 8.67
C ILE A 269 -16.23 11.16 7.45
N ARG A 270 -17.55 11.38 7.51
CA ARG A 270 -18.29 11.97 6.39
C ARG A 270 -17.75 13.36 6.02
N GLN A 271 -17.41 14.17 7.02
CA GLN A 271 -16.88 15.51 6.80
C GLN A 271 -15.55 15.49 6.04
N TRP A 272 -14.64 14.58 6.39
CA TRP A 272 -13.27 14.62 5.86
C TRP A 272 -13.10 13.79 4.60
N TYR A 273 -13.70 12.60 4.57
CA TYR A 273 -13.53 11.63 3.51
C TYR A 273 -14.63 11.69 2.45
N GLY A 274 -15.79 12.31 2.76
CA GLY A 274 -16.98 12.31 1.90
C GLY A 274 -17.68 10.95 1.81
N HIS A 275 -16.91 9.87 1.74
CA HIS A 275 -17.33 8.48 1.70
C HIS A 275 -16.70 7.71 2.86
N TYR A 276 -17.33 6.60 3.26
CA TYR A 276 -16.73 5.74 4.27
C TYR A 276 -15.61 4.91 3.64
N PRO A 277 -14.38 4.95 4.19
CA PRO A 277 -13.34 4.04 3.76
C PRO A 277 -13.75 2.61 4.15
N THR A 278 -13.58 1.66 3.25
CA THR A 278 -14.03 0.27 3.43
C THR A 278 -12.92 -0.74 3.27
N ALA A 279 -11.77 -0.36 2.72
CA ALA A 279 -10.63 -1.25 2.57
C ALA A 279 -9.32 -0.47 2.68
N LEU A 280 -8.23 -1.23 2.78
CA LEU A 280 -6.87 -0.74 2.82
C LEU A 280 -6.18 -1.14 1.52
N ASN A 281 -5.60 -0.15 0.84
CA ASN A 281 -4.82 -0.38 -0.36
C ASN A 281 -3.33 -0.14 -0.09
N VAL A 282 -2.52 -0.73 -0.96
CA VAL A 282 -1.09 -0.50 -1.08
C VAL A 282 -0.89 0.26 -2.37
N ASP A 283 -0.46 1.50 -2.24
CA ASP A 283 0.01 2.31 -3.35
C ASP A 283 1.54 2.40 -3.31
N GLU A 284 2.12 2.94 -4.38
CA GLU A 284 3.56 3.19 -4.49
C GLU A 284 3.81 4.70 -4.65
N MET A 285 4.77 5.26 -3.96
CA MET A 285 5.29 6.58 -4.26
C MET A 285 6.62 6.40 -4.98
N TRP A 286 6.74 6.98 -6.17
CA TRP A 286 8.02 7.10 -6.86
C TRP A 286 8.53 8.53 -6.72
N ALA A 287 9.83 8.70 -6.58
CA ALA A 287 10.47 10.01 -6.56
C ALA A 287 11.72 9.96 -7.44
N LEU A 288 11.78 10.85 -8.41
CA LEU A 288 12.95 11.10 -9.23
C LEU A 288 13.56 12.43 -8.79
N VAL A 289 14.72 12.39 -8.16
CA VAL A 289 15.49 13.57 -7.81
C VAL A 289 16.53 13.77 -8.90
N VAL A 290 16.40 14.85 -9.67
CA VAL A 290 17.21 15.05 -10.89
C VAL A 290 18.52 15.74 -10.55
N ASP A 291 18.43 16.79 -9.74
CA ASP A 291 19.54 17.61 -9.25
C ASP A 291 19.15 18.20 -7.88
N ALA A 292 19.97 19.07 -7.30
CA ALA A 292 19.69 19.71 -6.01
C ALA A 292 18.45 20.63 -6.01
N GLU A 293 17.92 20.99 -7.17
CA GLU A 293 16.83 21.96 -7.34
C GLU A 293 15.53 21.32 -7.83
N HIS A 294 15.55 20.12 -8.42
CA HIS A 294 14.39 19.52 -9.08
C HIS A 294 14.06 18.13 -8.56
N ILE A 295 12.82 17.96 -8.10
CA ILE A 295 12.25 16.67 -7.71
C ILE A 295 10.90 16.43 -8.37
N VAL A 296 10.71 15.21 -8.86
CA VAL A 296 9.45 14.76 -9.44
C VAL A 296 8.91 13.59 -8.64
N THR A 297 7.69 13.69 -8.12
CA THR A 297 7.03 12.59 -7.38
C THR A 297 5.84 12.04 -8.16
N PHE A 298 5.62 10.74 -8.05
CA PHE A 298 4.54 10.02 -8.74
C PHE A 298 3.76 9.20 -7.71
N SER A 299 2.43 9.29 -7.75
CA SER A 299 1.56 8.41 -6.96
C SER A 299 0.21 8.26 -7.65
N SER A 300 -0.60 7.32 -7.16
CA SER A 300 -2.00 7.28 -7.58
C SER A 300 -2.72 8.39 -6.83
N ASN A 301 -3.40 9.28 -7.55
CA ASN A 301 -4.22 10.30 -6.90
C ASN A 301 -5.46 9.63 -6.26
N GLN A 302 -6.04 10.22 -5.23
CA GLN A 302 -7.27 9.71 -4.62
C GLN A 302 -8.29 10.83 -4.62
N THR A 303 -8.88 11.05 -5.78
CA THR A 303 -9.72 12.22 -6.11
C THR A 303 -10.96 12.35 -5.23
N TRP A 304 -11.44 11.25 -4.66
CA TRP A 304 -12.56 11.24 -3.73
C TRP A 304 -12.23 11.80 -2.35
N LYS A 305 -10.94 11.87 -1.99
CA LYS A 305 -10.48 12.49 -0.74
C LYS A 305 -10.42 13.99 -0.91
N SER A 306 -10.79 14.71 0.15
CA SER A 306 -10.61 16.16 0.18
C SER A 306 -9.13 16.54 0.12
N ARG A 307 -8.82 17.70 -0.49
CA ARG A 307 -7.52 18.37 -0.31
C ARG A 307 -7.40 18.94 1.12
N TRP A 308 -8.52 19.27 1.76
CA TRP A 308 -8.54 19.77 3.14
C TRP A 308 -9.61 19.05 3.99
N PRO A 309 -9.24 18.35 5.08
CA PRO A 309 -7.87 18.15 5.59
C PRO A 309 -6.96 17.40 4.59
N PRO A 310 -5.63 17.42 4.77
CA PRO A 310 -4.66 16.97 3.77
C PRO A 310 -4.62 15.43 3.64
N LEU A 311 -5.68 14.85 3.09
CA LEU A 311 -5.83 13.40 2.95
C LEU A 311 -5.21 12.85 1.66
N GLN A 312 -5.13 13.68 0.62
CA GLN A 312 -4.37 13.36 -0.59
C GLN A 312 -2.87 13.48 -0.33
N LEU A 313 -2.06 12.59 -0.93
CA LEU A 313 -0.61 12.53 -0.71
C LEU A 313 0.08 13.88 -0.95
N SER A 314 -0.15 14.52 -2.10
CA SER A 314 0.47 15.81 -2.43
C SER A 314 0.08 16.91 -1.43
N SER A 315 -1.20 16.97 -1.05
CA SER A 315 -1.64 17.93 -0.04
C SER A 315 -1.03 17.65 1.34
N ARG A 316 -0.81 16.38 1.70
CA ARG A 316 -0.12 16.00 2.94
C ARG A 316 1.34 16.44 2.94
N ILE A 317 2.06 16.15 1.87
CA ILE A 317 3.46 16.53 1.74
C ILE A 317 3.58 18.04 1.95
N LYS A 318 2.72 18.82 1.28
CA LYS A 318 2.68 20.29 1.40
C LYS A 318 2.28 20.81 2.79
N GLU A 319 1.20 20.29 3.37
CA GLU A 319 0.59 20.91 4.55
C GLU A 319 1.06 20.35 5.87
N VAL A 320 1.67 19.16 5.89
CA VAL A 320 2.07 18.48 7.13
C VAL A 320 3.55 18.16 7.15
N SER A 321 4.02 17.31 6.24
CA SER A 321 5.42 16.87 6.25
C SER A 321 6.36 18.05 6.03
N PHE A 322 6.05 18.94 5.08
CA PHE A 322 6.84 20.13 4.81
C PHE A 322 6.85 21.10 6.00
N ARG A 323 5.72 21.29 6.68
CA ARG A 323 5.66 22.20 7.85
C ARG A 323 6.56 21.73 8.99
N GLY A 324 6.68 20.41 9.19
CA GLY A 324 7.62 19.84 10.16
C GLY A 324 9.06 20.27 9.86
N VAL A 325 9.50 20.09 8.62
CA VAL A 325 10.87 20.44 8.18
C VAL A 325 11.09 21.95 8.12
N ARG A 326 10.12 22.73 7.64
CA ARG A 326 10.18 24.21 7.65
C ARG A 326 10.51 24.74 9.05
N ASN A 327 9.85 24.22 10.07
CA ASN A 327 10.07 24.69 11.44
C ASN A 327 11.43 24.25 12.01
N ALA A 328 12.01 23.16 11.51
CA ALA A 328 13.34 22.69 11.89
C ALA A 328 14.45 23.46 11.17
N PHE A 329 14.24 23.79 9.90
CA PHE A 329 15.18 24.53 9.03
C PHE A 329 15.63 25.87 9.62
N PHE A 330 14.75 26.61 10.30
CA PHE A 330 15.11 27.88 10.95
C PHE A 330 15.64 27.72 12.38
N LYS A 331 15.63 26.51 12.93
CA LYS A 331 16.15 26.22 14.27
C LYS A 331 17.57 25.65 14.25
N SER A 332 17.98 25.04 13.14
CA SER A 332 19.35 24.58 12.99
C SER A 332 20.29 25.78 12.96
N GLU A 333 21.32 25.76 13.81
CA GLU A 333 22.40 26.75 13.78
C GLU A 333 23.31 26.60 12.54
N LEU A 334 23.15 25.50 11.80
CA LEU A 334 23.79 25.23 10.52
C LEU A 334 23.01 25.92 9.40
N GLU A 335 23.69 26.67 8.54
CA GLU A 335 23.17 27.22 7.28
C GLU A 335 22.95 26.10 6.25
N GLU A 336 22.11 25.11 6.57
CA GLU A 336 21.77 24.05 5.62
C GLU A 336 20.94 24.63 4.47
N GLU A 337 21.30 24.34 3.23
CA GLU A 337 20.50 24.73 2.08
C GLU A 337 19.34 23.75 1.88
N TYR A 338 18.13 24.28 1.65
CA TYR A 338 16.99 23.43 1.29
C TYR A 338 17.16 22.91 -0.14
N THR A 339 17.33 21.60 -0.30
CA THR A 339 17.53 20.94 -1.59
C THR A 339 16.38 20.00 -1.95
N ALA A 340 16.38 19.52 -3.19
CA ALA A 340 15.52 18.46 -3.67
C ALA A 340 15.65 17.17 -2.86
N MET A 341 16.84 16.88 -2.29
CA MET A 341 17.03 15.77 -1.36
C MET A 341 16.27 15.99 -0.05
N THR A 342 16.35 17.19 0.55
CA THR A 342 15.54 17.53 1.73
C THR A 342 14.05 17.35 1.42
N HIS A 343 13.62 17.75 0.22
CA HIS A 343 12.23 17.56 -0.21
C HIS A 343 11.84 16.10 -0.47
N LEU A 344 12.79 15.25 -0.91
CA LEU A 344 12.58 13.80 -1.00
C LEU A 344 12.21 13.24 0.38
N ILE A 345 12.96 13.61 1.43
CA ILE A 345 12.70 13.17 2.82
C ILE A 345 11.31 13.62 3.26
N VAL A 346 10.95 14.87 3.00
CA VAL A 346 9.60 15.42 3.26
C VAL A 346 8.53 14.61 2.53
N SER A 347 8.79 14.24 1.28
CA SER A 347 7.84 13.50 0.46
C SER A 347 7.66 12.04 0.94
N LEU A 348 8.76 11.37 1.29
CA LEU A 348 8.76 10.02 1.87
C LEU A 348 8.04 10.00 3.22
N SER A 349 8.29 11.00 4.07
CA SER A 349 7.55 11.21 5.33
C SER A 349 6.04 11.30 5.10
N GLY A 350 5.61 12.06 4.09
CA GLY A 350 4.20 12.23 3.75
C GLY A 350 3.55 10.97 3.15
N ALA A 351 4.31 10.16 2.41
CA ALA A 351 3.83 8.90 1.86
C ALA A 351 3.66 7.86 2.96
N VAL A 352 4.73 7.57 3.68
CA VAL A 352 4.74 6.49 4.66
C VAL A 352 3.92 6.84 5.89
N GLY A 353 3.92 8.09 6.36
CA GLY A 353 3.19 8.52 7.54
C GLY A 353 1.66 8.64 7.38
N MET A 354 1.08 8.32 6.22
CA MET A 354 -0.36 8.50 5.92
C MET A 354 -1.27 7.89 6.97
N MET A 355 -0.91 6.74 7.52
CA MET A 355 -1.81 5.90 8.31
C MET A 355 -1.31 5.69 9.75
N HIS A 356 -0.17 6.30 10.07
CA HIS A 356 0.54 6.12 11.32
C HIS A 356 0.07 7.15 12.34
N ARG A 357 -0.25 6.67 13.54
CA ARG A 357 -0.79 7.52 14.61
C ARG A 357 0.19 8.62 15.02
N ASN A 358 1.47 8.28 15.09
CA ASN A 358 2.53 9.19 15.50
C ASN A 358 2.80 10.31 14.48
N SER A 359 2.49 10.05 13.20
CA SER A 359 2.60 11.05 12.16
C SER A 359 1.42 12.02 12.17
N TRP A 360 0.22 11.54 12.55
CA TRP A 360 -1.04 12.27 12.49
C TRP A 360 -1.93 11.94 13.70
N PRO A 361 -1.74 12.61 14.86
CA PRO A 361 -2.50 12.29 16.07
C PRO A 361 -4.00 12.56 15.92
N ASP A 362 -4.37 13.51 15.04
CA ASP A 362 -5.76 13.89 14.76
C ASP A 362 -6.39 13.07 13.61
N MET A 363 -5.68 12.08 13.06
CA MET A 363 -6.27 11.16 12.08
C MET A 363 -7.46 10.44 12.70
N VAL A 364 -8.64 10.54 12.09
CA VAL A 364 -9.86 9.90 12.62
C VAL A 364 -9.80 8.38 12.57
N LEU A 365 -8.94 7.82 11.71
CA LEU A 365 -8.75 6.38 11.54
C LEU A 365 -7.26 6.07 11.37
N PRO A 366 -6.47 5.95 12.46
CA PRO A 366 -5.14 5.35 12.40
C PRO A 366 -5.23 3.85 12.11
N LEU A 367 -4.20 3.28 11.49
CA LEU A 367 -4.20 1.87 11.10
C LEU A 367 -4.25 0.92 12.30
N THR A 368 -3.41 1.16 13.30
CA THR A 368 -3.34 0.41 14.56
C THR A 368 -4.66 0.41 15.30
N ASP A 369 -5.27 1.58 15.48
CA ASP A 369 -6.57 1.71 16.16
C ASP A 369 -7.69 0.92 15.46
N ARG A 370 -7.63 0.81 14.13
CA ARG A 370 -8.60 0.06 13.33
C ARG A 370 -8.50 -1.44 13.53
N TYR A 371 -7.29 -1.99 13.53
CA TYR A 371 -7.06 -3.39 13.84
C TYR A 371 -7.38 -3.69 15.32
N ALA A 372 -6.93 -2.84 16.24
CA ALA A 372 -7.21 -2.98 17.67
C ALA A 372 -8.72 -2.99 17.97
N GLY A 373 -9.48 -2.09 17.35
CA GLY A 373 -10.94 -2.04 17.47
C GLY A 373 -11.62 -3.31 16.94
N HIS A 374 -11.17 -3.82 15.79
CA HIS A 374 -11.71 -5.08 15.27
C HIS A 374 -11.35 -6.27 16.16
N LEU A 375 -10.11 -6.36 16.62
CA LEU A 375 -9.62 -7.43 17.49
C LEU A 375 -10.39 -7.45 18.81
N SER A 376 -10.66 -6.29 19.39
CA SER A 376 -11.48 -6.14 20.60
C SER A 376 -12.90 -6.68 20.39
N HIS A 377 -13.50 -6.42 19.21
CA HIS A 377 -14.80 -6.95 18.85
C HIS A 377 -14.78 -8.49 18.68
N LEU A 378 -13.72 -9.06 18.08
CA LEU A 378 -13.57 -10.52 17.99
C LEU A 378 -13.34 -11.15 19.37
N GLN A 379 -12.55 -10.52 20.24
CA GLN A 379 -12.34 -10.95 21.62
C GLN A 379 -13.64 -10.93 22.42
N TYR A 380 -14.48 -9.90 22.26
CA TYR A 380 -15.80 -9.88 22.89
C TYR A 380 -16.67 -11.07 22.42
N ARG A 381 -16.68 -11.36 21.12
CA ARG A 381 -17.39 -12.52 20.57
C ARG A 381 -16.85 -13.85 21.10
N LEU A 382 -15.53 -13.95 21.32
CA LEU A 382 -14.88 -15.11 21.90
C LEU A 382 -15.42 -15.42 23.29
N HIS A 383 -15.57 -14.41 24.15
CA HIS A 383 -16.07 -14.61 25.51
C HIS A 383 -17.54 -15.04 25.55
N ARG A 384 -18.36 -14.63 24.58
CA ARG A 384 -19.79 -14.97 24.54
C ARG A 384 -20.07 -16.31 23.86
N SER A 385 -19.41 -16.57 22.74
CA SER A 385 -19.69 -17.75 21.90
C SER A 385 -18.49 -18.11 21.02
N PRO A 386 -17.55 -18.94 21.52
CA PRO A 386 -16.47 -19.47 20.68
C PRO A 386 -17.06 -20.25 19.50
N SER A 387 -16.49 -20.15 18.30
CA SER A 387 -16.99 -20.88 17.12
C SER A 387 -15.88 -21.05 16.09
N THR A 388 -16.01 -22.04 15.21
CA THR A 388 -15.07 -22.26 14.10
C THR A 388 -15.01 -21.04 13.16
N LYS A 389 -16.15 -20.38 12.92
CA LYS A 389 -16.21 -19.13 12.15
C LYS A 389 -15.37 -18.02 12.80
N LEU A 390 -15.39 -17.92 14.13
CA LEU A 390 -14.59 -16.92 14.84
C LEU A 390 -13.08 -17.21 14.72
N VAL A 391 -12.67 -18.48 14.72
CA VAL A 391 -11.27 -18.87 14.45
C VAL A 391 -10.85 -18.37 13.06
N MET A 392 -11.69 -18.60 12.03
CA MET A 392 -11.40 -18.15 10.67
C MET A 392 -11.33 -16.62 10.56
N ASP A 393 -12.23 -15.89 11.25
CA ASP A 393 -12.19 -14.42 11.30
C ASP A 393 -10.89 -13.92 11.96
N LEU A 394 -10.42 -14.57 13.04
CA LEU A 394 -9.16 -14.23 13.72
C LEU A 394 -7.93 -14.53 12.85
N ILE A 395 -7.90 -15.67 12.16
CA ILE A 395 -6.81 -16.03 11.22
C ILE A 395 -6.73 -15.02 10.08
N ALA A 396 -7.88 -14.61 9.50
CA ALA A 396 -7.90 -13.59 8.46
C ALA A 396 -7.35 -12.24 8.95
N CYS A 397 -7.71 -11.83 10.17
CA CYS A 397 -7.15 -10.63 10.79
C CYS A 397 -5.62 -10.74 11.03
N GLN A 398 -5.15 -11.91 11.48
CA GLN A 398 -3.73 -12.20 11.69
C GLN A 398 -2.95 -12.11 10.38
N GLU A 399 -3.49 -12.68 9.31
CA GLU A 399 -2.90 -12.65 7.97
C GLU A 399 -2.78 -11.22 7.45
N GLU A 400 -3.85 -10.42 7.52
CA GLU A 400 -3.82 -9.01 7.14
C GLU A 400 -2.78 -8.20 7.94
N LEU A 401 -2.71 -8.42 9.26
CA LEU A 401 -1.69 -7.79 10.12
C LEU A 401 -0.27 -8.18 9.68
N ASN A 402 -0.02 -9.46 9.38
CA ASN A 402 1.29 -9.91 8.90
C ASN A 402 1.70 -9.20 7.60
N ILE A 403 0.76 -8.97 6.67
CA ILE A 403 1.05 -8.25 5.42
C ILE A 403 1.39 -6.78 5.72
N VAL A 404 0.61 -6.12 6.57
CA VAL A 404 0.88 -4.74 6.98
C VAL A 404 2.25 -4.61 7.65
N ILE A 405 2.58 -5.52 8.59
CA ILE A 405 3.89 -5.58 9.25
C ILE A 405 5.02 -5.74 8.21
N GLN A 406 4.84 -6.62 7.21
CA GLN A 406 5.82 -6.81 6.16
C GLN A 406 6.05 -5.53 5.33
N ILE A 407 4.98 -4.79 5.00
CA ILE A 407 5.07 -3.52 4.26
C ILE A 407 5.78 -2.47 5.12
N THR A 408 5.46 -2.36 6.41
CA THR A 408 6.13 -1.42 7.32
C THR A 408 7.61 -1.76 7.49
N GLN A 409 7.97 -3.04 7.57
CA GLN A 409 9.37 -3.45 7.59
C GLN A 409 10.10 -3.06 6.30
N GLN A 410 9.49 -3.29 5.14
CA GLN A 410 10.05 -2.88 3.85
C GLN A 410 10.28 -1.36 3.75
N GLN A 411 9.38 -0.56 4.33
CA GLN A 411 9.55 0.90 4.40
C GLN A 411 10.75 1.28 5.26
N ILE A 412 10.91 0.65 6.43
CA ILE A 412 12.04 0.87 7.35
C ILE A 412 13.36 0.47 6.69
N ASP A 413 13.42 -0.71 6.06
CA ASP A 413 14.62 -1.22 5.41
C ASP A 413 15.07 -0.30 4.26
N MET A 414 14.14 0.17 3.44
CA MET A 414 14.45 1.10 2.34
C MET A 414 14.91 2.47 2.85
N LEU A 415 14.22 3.04 3.84
CA LEU A 415 14.57 4.35 4.41
C LEU A 415 15.91 4.32 5.17
N SER A 416 16.19 3.23 5.90
CA SER A 416 17.48 3.06 6.59
C SER A 416 18.64 2.87 5.61
N GLY A 417 18.42 2.10 4.53
CA GLY A 417 19.40 1.98 3.45
C GLY A 417 19.67 3.31 2.74
N LEU A 418 18.62 4.08 2.45
CA LEU A 418 18.75 5.42 1.86
C LEU A 418 19.52 6.36 2.80
N ARG A 419 19.21 6.35 4.10
CA ARG A 419 19.93 7.15 5.11
C ARG A 419 21.43 6.86 5.09
N SER A 420 21.79 5.58 5.14
CA SER A 420 23.19 5.15 5.12
C SER A 420 23.91 5.59 3.85
N ALA A 421 23.23 5.53 2.69
CA ALA A 421 23.80 5.98 1.42
C ALA A 421 24.04 7.50 1.39
N LEU A 422 23.16 8.29 2.03
CA LEU A 422 23.33 9.75 2.13
C LEU A 422 24.45 10.14 3.11
N GLU A 423 24.57 9.43 4.24
CA GLU A 423 25.66 9.65 5.20
C GLU A 423 27.03 9.37 4.57
N THR A 424 27.16 8.31 3.76
CA THR A 424 28.42 8.02 3.03
C THR A 424 28.80 9.09 2.02
N ASP A 425 27.82 9.73 1.37
CA ASP A 425 28.07 10.80 0.40
C ASP A 425 28.68 12.03 1.11
N GLY A 426 28.09 12.42 2.25
CA GLY A 426 28.55 13.55 3.06
C GLY A 426 29.97 13.41 3.62
N GLU A 427 30.35 12.21 4.08
CA GLU A 427 31.72 11.96 4.59
C GLU A 427 32.79 12.13 3.49
N THR A 428 32.46 11.78 2.25
CA THR A 428 33.37 11.93 1.11
C THR A 428 33.60 13.40 0.75
N GLU A 429 32.57 14.23 0.84
CA GLU A 429 32.69 15.67 0.62
C GLU A 429 33.56 16.36 1.69
N ASP A 430 33.38 16.00 2.96
CA ASP A 430 34.11 16.64 4.07
C ASP A 430 35.60 16.29 4.08
N ALA A 431 35.95 15.05 3.69
CA ALA A 431 37.35 14.65 3.49
C ALA A 431 38.03 15.41 2.33
N ASN A 432 37.27 15.75 1.28
CA ASN A 432 37.78 16.50 0.13
C ASN A 432 37.94 18.01 0.45
N LYS A 433 37.03 18.58 1.25
CA LYS A 433 37.13 19.96 1.77
C LYS A 433 38.34 20.16 2.70
N GLN A 434 38.74 19.14 3.45
CA GLN A 434 39.91 19.19 4.34
C GLN A 434 41.26 19.07 3.60
N SER A 435 41.27 18.55 2.37
CA SER A 435 42.50 18.38 1.57
C SER A 435 42.77 19.53 0.59
N ALA A 436 41.81 20.43 0.38
CA ALA A 436 41.99 21.68 -0.38
C ALA A 436 42.32 22.88 0.54
N SER A 437 43.53 22.90 1.12
CA SER A 437 44.01 24.05 1.90
C SER A 437 44.84 25.03 1.05
N SER A 438 44.43 26.31 0.97
CA SER A 438 45.25 27.56 1.09
C SER A 438 44.64 28.77 0.34
N PRO A 439 45.00 30.05 0.65
CA PRO A 439 45.21 30.68 1.96
C PRO A 439 44.44 32.03 2.11
N ALA A 440 44.15 32.39 3.37
CA ALA A 440 43.94 33.73 3.95
C ALA A 440 43.32 34.89 3.13
N SER A 441 42.21 35.48 3.63
CA SER A 441 42.21 36.83 4.25
C SER A 441 40.80 37.38 4.58
N HIS A 442 40.78 38.24 5.61
CA HIS A 442 39.76 39.23 6.01
C HIS A 442 38.72 38.90 7.12
N ARG A 443 39.20 39.10 8.36
CA ARG A 443 38.72 40.01 9.44
C ARG A 443 37.20 40.13 9.74
N PRO A 444 36.79 40.04 11.03
CA PRO A 444 35.41 40.30 11.46
C PRO A 444 35.19 41.80 11.74
N ALA A 445 34.00 42.30 11.40
CA ALA A 445 33.51 43.60 11.82
C ALA A 445 32.28 43.42 12.72
N SER A 446 32.39 44.00 13.90
CA SER A 446 31.41 44.09 14.98
C SER A 446 30.16 44.87 14.57
N ALA A 447 28.99 44.47 15.07
CA ALA A 447 27.86 45.38 15.26
C ALA A 447 27.04 44.96 16.49
N THR A 448 27.23 45.73 17.56
CA THR A 448 26.44 45.81 18.78
C THR A 448 25.06 46.41 18.50
N CYS A 449 23.99 45.82 19.03
CA CYS A 449 22.69 46.46 19.36
C CYS A 449 22.06 45.62 20.50
N GLN A 450 22.42 45.86 21.76
CA GLN A 450 21.68 46.65 22.75
C GLN A 450 20.22 46.19 23.03
N ASP A 451 20.17 45.34 24.05
CA ASP A 451 19.14 45.14 25.07
C ASP A 451 18.33 46.39 25.43
N TYR A 452 16.98 46.28 25.37
CA TYR A 452 16.04 47.09 26.14
C TYR A 452 14.71 46.33 26.34
N GLY A 453 14.34 46.12 27.60
CA GLY A 453 12.98 46.40 28.09
C GLY A 453 11.98 45.25 28.14
N HIS A 454 11.95 44.56 29.28
CA HIS A 454 10.79 43.83 29.79
C HIS A 454 9.53 44.73 29.83
N VAL A 455 8.45 44.32 29.16
CA VAL A 455 7.07 44.69 29.54
C VAL A 455 6.19 43.45 29.42
N GLU A 456 5.77 42.94 30.58
CA GLU A 456 4.71 41.94 30.68
C GLU A 456 3.39 42.52 30.16
N SER A 457 2.69 41.78 29.31
CA SER A 457 1.27 41.98 29.04
C SER A 457 0.61 40.63 28.86
N ARG A 458 0.04 40.15 29.96
CA ARG A 458 -0.88 39.01 29.99
C ARG A 458 -2.21 39.39 29.31
N THR A 459 -2.81 38.38 28.70
CA THR A 459 -4.23 38.19 28.35
C THR A 459 -4.83 38.98 27.18
N ALA A 460 -4.96 38.28 26.04
CA ALA A 460 -6.23 38.18 25.30
C ALA A 460 -6.25 36.87 24.49
N GLN A 461 -6.54 35.79 25.20
CA GLN A 461 -6.82 34.46 24.70
C GLN A 461 -8.12 34.53 23.88
N ARG A 462 -8.01 34.54 22.54
CA ARG A 462 -9.18 34.46 21.65
C ARG A 462 -9.12 33.15 20.88
N ASN A 463 -10.03 32.26 21.26
CA ASN A 463 -10.25 30.92 20.73
C ASN A 463 -10.31 30.89 19.19
N ARG A 464 -9.25 30.36 18.59
CA ARG A 464 -9.30 29.56 17.36
C ARG A 464 -8.33 28.39 17.56
N ALA A 465 -8.88 27.25 17.96
CA ALA A 465 -8.15 26.00 18.01
C ALA A 465 -7.81 25.58 16.57
N THR A 466 -6.59 25.90 16.13
CA THR A 466 -6.04 25.45 14.84
C THR A 466 -4.71 24.76 15.11
N TYR A 467 -4.74 23.41 15.12
CA TYR A 467 -3.62 22.50 14.76
C TYR A 467 -2.23 22.82 15.35
N ARG A 468 -2.17 23.50 16.49
CA ARG A 468 -0.94 24.05 17.06
C ARG A 468 -0.42 23.10 18.12
N GLN A 469 0.81 22.61 17.89
CA GLN A 469 1.74 22.08 18.90
C GLN A 469 1.56 20.63 19.38
N LEU A 470 1.74 19.61 18.52
CA LEU A 470 1.99 18.25 19.04
C LEU A 470 3.06 17.41 18.27
N SER A 471 3.84 18.01 17.37
CA SER A 471 4.98 17.31 16.75
C SER A 471 6.22 18.21 16.75
N ALA A 472 6.59 18.73 17.91
CA ALA A 472 7.96 19.21 18.12
C ALA A 472 8.80 17.96 18.46
N SER A 473 9.27 17.23 17.44
CA SER A 473 10.34 16.26 17.68
C SER A 473 11.59 17.02 18.10
N GLN A 474 12.33 16.40 19.03
CA GLN A 474 13.61 16.88 19.55
C GLN A 474 14.80 16.41 18.70
N LEU A 475 14.56 15.81 17.53
CA LEU A 475 15.60 15.33 16.62
C LEU A 475 15.79 16.37 15.50
N SER A 476 17.05 16.74 15.23
CA SER A 476 17.41 17.66 14.15
C SER A 476 17.21 17.05 12.76
N ASP A 477 17.43 15.73 12.62
CA ASP A 477 17.28 15.02 11.35
C ASP A 477 15.83 14.55 11.10
N PRO A 478 15.16 15.04 10.03
CA PRO A 478 13.81 14.61 9.66
C PRO A 478 13.72 13.13 9.23
N MET A 479 14.79 12.54 8.69
CA MET A 479 14.79 11.14 8.28
C MET A 479 14.81 10.21 9.48
N ALA A 480 15.67 10.47 10.46
CA ALA A 480 15.70 9.75 11.74
C ALA A 480 14.33 9.77 12.44
N GLN A 481 13.62 10.91 12.41
CA GLN A 481 12.29 11.01 13.02
C GLN A 481 11.27 10.08 12.36
N VAL A 482 11.26 10.01 11.02
CA VAL A 482 10.33 9.12 10.29
C VAL A 482 10.63 7.66 10.62
N LEU A 483 11.92 7.29 10.66
CA LEU A 483 12.35 5.93 11.02
C LEU A 483 11.92 5.54 12.44
N ASP A 484 12.14 6.41 13.44
CA ASP A 484 11.73 6.15 14.83
C ASP A 484 10.20 6.00 14.94
N ASN A 485 9.44 6.88 14.28
CA ASN A 485 7.97 6.78 14.25
C ASN A 485 7.49 5.47 13.64
N LEU A 486 8.13 5.00 12.57
CA LEU A 486 7.79 3.74 11.92
C LEU A 486 8.16 2.53 12.77
N GLN A 487 9.32 2.56 13.43
CA GLN A 487 9.74 1.51 14.34
C GLN A 487 8.77 1.36 15.51
N ARG A 488 8.30 2.47 16.08
CA ARG A 488 7.28 2.44 17.15
C ARG A 488 5.96 1.83 16.66
N GLU A 489 5.48 2.24 15.48
CA GLU A 489 4.25 1.65 14.92
C GLU A 489 4.44 0.15 14.60
N LEU A 490 5.62 -0.26 14.13
CA LEU A 490 5.91 -1.66 13.87
C LEU A 490 5.77 -2.50 15.14
N VAL A 491 6.26 -1.99 16.29
CA VAL A 491 6.10 -2.65 17.60
C VAL A 491 4.61 -2.77 17.96
N ASP A 492 3.83 -1.69 17.82
CA ASP A 492 2.39 -1.72 18.11
C ASP A 492 1.64 -2.74 17.23
N LEU A 493 2.00 -2.85 15.95
CA LEU A 493 1.42 -3.82 15.01
C LEU A 493 1.82 -5.27 15.38
N GLN A 494 3.07 -5.48 15.78
CA GLN A 494 3.56 -6.79 16.25
C GLN A 494 2.83 -7.23 17.53
N ASP A 495 2.62 -6.32 18.47
CA ASP A 495 1.85 -6.59 19.69
C ASP A 495 0.40 -6.99 19.39
N LEU A 496 -0.25 -6.33 18.42
CA LEU A 496 -1.59 -6.69 17.96
C LEU A 496 -1.62 -8.08 17.30
N ARG A 497 -0.59 -8.41 16.51
CA ARG A 497 -0.45 -9.72 15.88
C ARG A 497 -0.25 -10.82 16.91
N ASP A 498 0.58 -10.60 17.92
CA ASP A 498 0.82 -11.56 19.00
C ASP A 498 -0.40 -11.75 19.90
N ASN A 499 -1.15 -10.68 20.17
CA ASN A 499 -2.45 -10.79 20.84
C ASN A 499 -3.43 -11.65 20.01
N THR A 500 -3.45 -11.45 18.69
CA THR A 500 -4.28 -12.27 17.78
C THR A 500 -3.92 -13.75 17.85
N ASP A 501 -2.62 -14.10 17.90
CA ASP A 501 -2.15 -15.48 18.01
C ASP A 501 -2.63 -16.17 19.30
N ARG A 502 -2.55 -15.45 20.43
CA ARG A 502 -3.09 -15.90 21.72
C ARG A 502 -4.61 -16.14 21.64
N LEU A 503 -5.33 -15.22 20.99
CA LEU A 503 -6.78 -15.33 20.82
C LEU A 503 -7.16 -16.51 19.91
N VAL A 504 -6.43 -16.75 18.83
CA VAL A 504 -6.63 -17.91 17.94
C VAL A 504 -6.48 -19.20 18.74
N THR A 505 -5.35 -19.37 19.44
CA THR A 505 -5.07 -20.58 20.24
C THR A 505 -6.14 -20.82 21.30
N ARG A 506 -6.52 -19.78 22.04
CA ARG A 506 -7.60 -19.85 23.04
C ARG A 506 -8.94 -20.22 22.42
N THR A 507 -9.26 -19.68 21.24
CA THR A 507 -10.52 -19.97 20.55
C THR A 507 -10.58 -21.43 20.10
N ILE A 508 -9.49 -21.96 19.55
CA ILE A 508 -9.41 -23.37 19.14
C ILE A 508 -9.64 -24.29 20.35
N GLN A 509 -8.97 -24.01 21.47
CA GLN A 509 -9.17 -24.79 22.71
C GLN A 509 -10.63 -24.77 23.18
N LEU A 510 -11.27 -23.60 23.21
CA LEU A 510 -12.67 -23.47 23.64
C LEU A 510 -13.65 -24.15 22.68
N VAL A 511 -13.36 -24.12 21.36
CA VAL A 511 -14.15 -24.85 20.37
C VAL A 511 -14.01 -26.36 20.59
N ASN A 512 -12.80 -26.86 20.82
CA ASN A 512 -12.56 -28.28 21.07
C ASN A 512 -13.27 -28.76 22.34
N ILE A 513 -13.20 -27.99 23.44
CA ILE A 513 -13.92 -28.31 24.69
C ILE A 513 -15.42 -28.41 24.43
N ARG A 514 -16.02 -27.46 23.69
CA ARG A 514 -17.45 -27.55 23.36
C ARG A 514 -17.79 -28.78 22.51
N MET A 515 -16.94 -29.12 21.54
CA MET A 515 -17.16 -30.32 20.72
C MET A 515 -17.08 -31.59 21.58
N GLU A 516 -16.18 -31.62 22.56
CA GLU A 516 -16.11 -32.70 23.55
C GLU A 516 -17.39 -32.78 24.42
N ASP A 517 -17.88 -31.64 24.90
CA ASP A 517 -19.13 -31.57 25.68
C ASP A 517 -20.34 -32.05 24.87
N HIS A 518 -20.42 -31.69 23.59
CA HIS A 518 -21.43 -32.24 22.68
C HIS A 518 -21.27 -33.75 22.49
N GLY A 519 -20.04 -34.25 22.38
CA GLY A 519 -19.75 -35.69 22.37
C GLY A 519 -20.29 -36.40 23.60
N LYS A 520 -20.11 -35.82 24.80
CA LYS A 520 -20.66 -36.35 26.06
C LYS A 520 -22.19 -36.32 26.08
N ALA A 521 -22.81 -35.24 25.61
CA ALA A 521 -24.27 -35.15 25.54
C ALA A 521 -24.87 -36.20 24.60
N ILE A 522 -24.24 -36.41 23.43
CA ILE A 522 -24.62 -37.47 22.49
C ILE A 522 -24.47 -38.84 23.17
N LEU A 523 -23.35 -39.09 23.87
CA LEU A 523 -23.13 -40.33 24.60
C LEU A 523 -24.26 -40.59 25.61
N VAL A 524 -24.62 -39.61 26.45
CA VAL A 524 -25.74 -39.74 27.40
C VAL A 524 -27.06 -40.05 26.68
N PHE A 525 -27.37 -39.34 25.60
CA PHE A 525 -28.59 -39.59 24.81
C PHE A 525 -28.61 -41.00 24.21
N THR A 526 -27.47 -41.48 23.69
CA THR A 526 -27.36 -42.85 23.14
C THR A 526 -27.56 -43.91 24.22
N VAL A 527 -26.99 -43.72 25.42
CA VAL A 527 -27.19 -44.64 26.56
C VAL A 527 -28.66 -44.72 26.95
N VAL A 528 -29.33 -43.57 27.09
CA VAL A 528 -30.77 -43.51 27.38
C VAL A 528 -31.57 -44.22 26.27
N THR A 529 -31.26 -43.95 25.01
CA THR A 529 -31.97 -44.55 23.85
C THR A 529 -31.81 -46.06 23.80
N ILE A 530 -30.59 -46.59 23.99
CA ILE A 530 -30.30 -48.04 23.94
C ILE A 530 -31.08 -48.81 25.01
N ILE A 531 -31.35 -48.18 26.17
CA ILE A 531 -32.12 -48.80 27.26
C ILE A 531 -33.63 -48.67 27.01
N PHE A 532 -34.12 -47.46 26.73
CA PHE A 532 -35.56 -47.18 26.69
C PHE A 532 -36.23 -47.58 25.38
N LEU A 533 -35.54 -47.52 24.23
CA LEU A 533 -36.14 -47.84 22.94
C LEU A 533 -36.60 -49.30 22.84
N PRO A 534 -35.78 -50.32 23.15
CA PRO A 534 -36.25 -51.71 23.16
C PRO A 534 -37.34 -51.95 24.21
N LEU A 535 -37.23 -51.33 25.40
CA LEU A 535 -38.24 -51.47 26.44
C LEU A 535 -39.59 -50.87 26.03
N SER A 536 -39.56 -49.69 25.39
CA SER A 536 -40.74 -48.99 24.86
C SER A 536 -41.36 -49.76 23.70
N PHE A 537 -40.55 -50.38 22.85
CA PHE A 537 -41.03 -51.26 21.79
C PHE A 537 -41.79 -52.46 22.35
N VAL A 538 -41.24 -53.14 23.36
CA VAL A 538 -41.90 -54.29 24.01
C VAL A 538 -43.18 -53.84 24.71
N ALA A 539 -43.16 -52.72 25.45
CA ALA A 539 -44.35 -52.16 26.08
C ALA A 539 -45.45 -51.80 25.07
N SER A 540 -45.08 -51.18 23.95
CA SER A 540 -46.01 -50.85 22.87
C SER A 540 -46.57 -52.11 22.20
N PHE A 541 -45.71 -53.10 21.91
CA PHE A 541 -46.10 -54.35 21.26
C PHE A 541 -47.12 -55.15 22.10
N PHE A 542 -46.84 -55.31 23.40
CA PHE A 542 -47.76 -55.98 24.33
C PHE A 542 -48.99 -55.11 24.69
N GLY A 543 -48.92 -53.79 24.47
CA GLY A 543 -50.04 -52.87 24.60
C GLY A 543 -50.98 -52.82 23.39
N MET A 544 -50.64 -53.50 22.28
CA MET A 544 -51.50 -53.55 21.09
C MET A 544 -52.76 -54.38 21.36
N ASN A 545 -53.91 -53.88 20.92
CA ASN A 545 -55.21 -54.54 21.06
C ASN A 545 -55.42 -55.67 20.05
N VAL A 546 -54.57 -56.71 20.09
CA VAL A 546 -54.71 -57.94 19.29
C VAL A 546 -55.33 -59.03 20.16
N THR A 547 -56.31 -59.78 19.62
CA THR A 547 -57.08 -60.80 20.36
C THR A 547 -56.22 -61.87 21.03
N ASP A 548 -55.09 -62.21 20.42
CA ASP A 548 -54.13 -63.23 20.90
C ASP A 548 -53.29 -62.74 22.10
N ILE A 549 -52.99 -61.44 22.13
CA ILE A 549 -52.23 -60.80 23.23
C ILE A 549 -53.16 -60.50 24.42
N ARG A 550 -54.40 -60.06 24.16
CA ARG A 550 -55.36 -59.67 25.20
C ARG A 550 -55.88 -60.85 26.03
N ASN A 551 -56.07 -62.02 25.41
CA ASN A 551 -56.60 -63.22 26.08
C ASN A 551 -55.48 -64.19 26.51
N THR A 552 -54.26 -63.68 26.68
CA THR A 552 -53.13 -64.54 27.07
C THR A 552 -53.29 -64.99 28.53
N THR A 553 -53.10 -66.28 28.80
CA THR A 553 -53.14 -66.88 30.16
C THR A 553 -51.80 -66.77 30.90
N ARG A 554 -50.82 -66.09 30.29
CA ARG A 554 -49.45 -65.95 30.80
C ARG A 554 -49.32 -64.73 31.73
N SER A 555 -48.60 -64.93 32.82
CA SER A 555 -48.34 -63.92 33.86
C SER A 555 -47.47 -62.75 33.35
N GLN A 556 -47.49 -61.64 34.09
CA GLN A 556 -46.61 -60.46 33.91
C GLN A 556 -45.11 -60.82 33.83
N SER A 557 -44.72 -62.01 34.29
CA SER A 557 -43.36 -62.53 34.15
C SER A 557 -42.89 -62.68 32.69
N LEU A 558 -43.78 -63.02 31.76
CA LEU A 558 -43.40 -63.19 30.35
C LEU A 558 -42.97 -61.86 29.72
N PHE A 559 -43.66 -60.77 30.05
CA PHE A 559 -43.29 -59.41 29.63
C PHE A 559 -41.87 -59.05 30.07
N TRP A 560 -41.55 -59.24 31.35
CA TRP A 560 -40.23 -58.92 31.89
C TRP A 560 -39.12 -59.78 31.29
N VAL A 561 -39.37 -61.08 31.05
CA VAL A 561 -38.40 -61.98 30.42
C VAL A 561 -38.08 -61.52 28.99
N VAL A 562 -39.09 -61.21 28.19
CA VAL A 562 -38.90 -60.74 26.80
C VAL A 562 -38.25 -59.37 26.76
N ALA A 563 -38.69 -58.44 27.63
CA ALA A 563 -38.12 -57.10 27.73
C ALA A 563 -36.63 -57.13 28.09
N VAL A 564 -36.25 -57.88 29.12
CA VAL A 564 -34.85 -57.99 29.59
C VAL A 564 -33.97 -58.72 28.58
N CYS A 565 -34.48 -59.78 27.94
CA CYS A 565 -33.72 -60.50 26.91
C CYS A 565 -33.45 -59.62 25.69
N LEU A 566 -34.46 -58.87 25.23
CA LEU A 566 -34.31 -57.96 24.10
C LEU A 566 -33.37 -56.79 24.42
N THR A 567 -33.51 -56.15 25.59
CA THR A 567 -32.61 -55.06 25.99
C THR A 567 -31.17 -55.54 26.11
N PHE A 568 -30.93 -56.72 26.69
CA PHE A 568 -29.58 -57.31 26.77
C PHE A 568 -29.01 -57.67 25.40
N GLY A 569 -29.85 -58.17 24.50
CA GLY A 569 -29.49 -58.43 23.10
C GLY A 569 -29.08 -57.16 22.35
N VAL A 570 -29.88 -56.10 22.46
CA VAL A 570 -29.58 -54.78 21.86
C VAL A 570 -28.34 -54.15 22.48
N LEU A 571 -28.14 -54.29 23.80
CA LEU A 571 -26.95 -53.77 24.48
C LEU A 571 -25.69 -54.51 24.02
N SER A 572 -25.73 -55.84 23.98
CA SER A 572 -24.61 -56.68 23.53
C SER A 572 -24.27 -56.42 22.07
N LEU A 573 -25.28 -56.28 21.20
CA LEU A 573 -25.09 -55.89 19.81
C LEU A 573 -24.50 -54.49 19.67
N SER A 574 -24.97 -53.52 20.46
CA SER A 574 -24.45 -52.14 20.43
C SER A 574 -23.01 -52.06 20.91
N ILE A 575 -22.63 -52.79 21.97
CA ILE A 575 -21.26 -52.88 22.47
C ILE A 575 -20.37 -53.55 21.41
N PHE A 576 -20.83 -54.65 20.82
CA PHE A 576 -20.11 -55.33 19.75
C PHE A 576 -19.85 -54.39 18.57
N LEU A 577 -20.84 -53.60 18.15
CA LEU A 577 -20.68 -52.60 17.09
C LEU A 577 -19.77 -51.44 17.50
N ALA A 578 -19.79 -51.00 18.76
CA ALA A 578 -18.92 -49.92 19.24
C ALA A 578 -17.43 -50.32 19.22
N PHE A 579 -17.11 -51.58 19.57
CA PHE A 579 -15.72 -52.08 19.59
C PHE A 579 -15.24 -52.61 18.23
N SER A 580 -16.10 -53.26 17.44
CA SER A 580 -15.71 -53.88 16.17
C SER A 580 -16.12 -53.06 14.93
N GLY A 581 -16.86 -51.97 15.11
CA GLY A 581 -17.41 -51.18 14.01
C GLY A 581 -16.36 -50.54 13.11
N GLY A 582 -15.25 -50.04 13.67
CA GLY A 582 -14.16 -49.43 12.91
C GLY A 582 -13.54 -50.40 11.91
N ASP A 583 -13.11 -51.56 12.40
CA ASP A 583 -12.46 -52.60 11.59
C ASP A 583 -13.39 -53.20 10.52
N ILE A 584 -14.69 -53.29 10.80
CA ILE A 584 -15.69 -53.82 9.86
C ILE A 584 -15.99 -52.79 8.77
N LEU A 585 -16.12 -51.51 9.10
CA LEU A 585 -16.37 -50.44 8.13
C LEU A 585 -15.18 -50.24 7.20
N GLU A 586 -13.96 -50.30 7.73
CA GLU A 586 -12.73 -50.22 6.94
C GLU A 586 -12.63 -51.39 5.95
N LYS A 587 -12.85 -52.63 6.42
CA LYS A 587 -12.90 -53.82 5.54
C LYS A 587 -14.02 -53.75 4.51
N ALA A 588 -15.18 -53.20 4.88
CA ALA A 588 -16.31 -53.04 3.97
C ALA A 588 -16.04 -51.96 2.91
N MET A 589 -15.40 -50.84 3.27
CA MET A 589 -14.98 -49.79 2.33
C MET A 589 -13.95 -50.33 1.34
N ILE A 590 -12.88 -50.98 1.84
CA ILE A 590 -11.85 -51.60 1.00
C ILE A 590 -12.47 -52.61 0.02
N TRP A 591 -13.43 -53.41 0.48
CA TRP A 591 -14.14 -54.35 -0.39
C TRP A 591 -15.03 -53.68 -1.44
N ARG A 592 -15.63 -52.53 -1.09
CA ARG A 592 -16.46 -51.73 -2.02
C ARG A 592 -15.61 -51.04 -3.08
N ASP A 593 -14.45 -50.53 -2.70
CA ASP A 593 -13.50 -49.89 -3.60
C ASP A 593 -12.85 -50.91 -4.54
N ALA A 594 -12.51 -52.10 -4.03
CA ALA A 594 -12.06 -53.24 -4.84
C ALA A 594 -13.11 -53.71 -5.87
N ARG A 595 -14.41 -53.55 -5.57
CA ARG A 595 -15.49 -53.82 -6.55
C ARG A 595 -15.64 -52.71 -7.60
N ARG A 596 -15.41 -51.45 -7.23
CA ARG A 596 -15.41 -50.33 -8.18
C ARG A 596 -14.27 -50.44 -9.18
N GLU A 597 -13.08 -50.83 -8.74
CA GLU A 597 -11.93 -51.05 -9.64
C GLU A 597 -12.18 -52.20 -10.63
N ARG A 598 -12.89 -53.26 -10.23
CA ARG A 598 -13.29 -54.35 -11.13
C ARG A 598 -14.30 -53.88 -12.19
N GLN A 599 -15.23 -52.98 -11.87
CA GLN A 599 -16.16 -52.43 -12.86
C GLN A 599 -15.46 -51.54 -13.89
N VAL A 600 -14.52 -50.68 -13.45
CA VAL A 600 -13.75 -49.80 -14.36
C VAL A 600 -12.84 -50.62 -15.30
N SER A 601 -12.23 -51.68 -14.78
CA SER A 601 -11.37 -52.59 -15.56
C SER A 601 -12.14 -53.38 -16.64
N THR A 602 -13.42 -53.66 -16.41
CA THR A 602 -14.25 -54.36 -17.40
C THR A 602 -14.66 -53.44 -18.55
N THR A 603 -14.88 -52.15 -18.28
CA THR A 603 -15.13 -51.13 -19.31
C THR A 603 -13.88 -50.76 -20.13
N THR A 604 -12.68 -50.82 -19.57
CA THR A 604 -11.43 -50.62 -20.33
C THR A 604 -11.06 -51.83 -21.19
N LEU A 605 -11.30 -53.06 -20.72
CA LEU A 605 -11.08 -54.28 -21.52
C LEU A 605 -12.06 -54.40 -22.70
N LEU A 606 -13.30 -53.93 -22.56
CA LEU A 606 -14.25 -53.84 -23.68
C LEU A 606 -13.88 -52.75 -24.70
N ARG A 607 -13.20 -51.68 -24.29
CA ARG A 607 -12.69 -50.64 -25.18
C ARG A 607 -11.42 -51.07 -25.94
N GLN A 608 -10.57 -51.89 -25.32
CA GLN A 608 -9.35 -52.41 -25.95
C GLN A 608 -9.63 -53.50 -27.01
N ASN A 609 -10.70 -54.29 -26.84
CA ASN A 609 -11.14 -55.25 -27.86
C ASN A 609 -11.89 -54.62 -29.05
N SER A 610 -12.31 -53.35 -28.96
CA SER A 610 -12.94 -52.63 -30.09
C SER A 610 -11.95 -51.83 -30.94
N THR A 611 -10.67 -51.78 -30.56
CA THR A 611 -9.61 -51.04 -31.29
C THR A 611 -8.47 -51.96 -31.77
N GLY A 612 -8.72 -53.28 -31.85
CA GLY A 612 -7.75 -54.29 -32.31
C GLY A 612 -7.81 -54.59 -33.82
N GLY A 613 -8.53 -53.79 -34.60
CA GLY A 613 -8.64 -53.95 -36.04
C GLY A 613 -8.61 -52.61 -36.74
N ASP A 614 -7.46 -51.95 -36.72
CA ASP A 614 -6.93 -51.20 -37.87
C ASP A 614 -5.64 -50.45 -37.50
N ALA A 615 -4.72 -50.44 -38.46
CA ALA A 615 -3.53 -49.59 -38.58
C ALA A 615 -2.29 -49.99 -37.76
N GLU A 616 -1.63 -51.05 -38.23
CA GLU A 616 -0.17 -51.12 -38.24
C GLU A 616 0.34 -50.29 -39.44
N GLN A 617 0.75 -49.03 -39.20
CA GLN A 617 1.68 -48.34 -40.09
C GLN A 617 2.54 -47.33 -39.30
N THR A 618 3.82 -47.69 -39.18
CA THR A 618 4.99 -46.81 -39.20
C THR A 618 5.07 -45.65 -38.20
N PHE A 619 5.98 -45.73 -37.24
CA PHE A 619 7.30 -45.04 -37.30
C PHE A 619 8.11 -45.31 -36.02
N ARG A 620 9.26 -45.98 -36.18
CA ARG A 620 10.30 -46.15 -35.14
C ARG A 620 11.15 -44.87 -35.06
N VAL A 621 11.79 -44.65 -33.90
CA VAL A 621 13.23 -44.30 -33.68
C VAL A 621 13.35 -43.64 -32.29
N PHE A 622 13.88 -44.34 -31.28
CA PHE A 622 15.27 -44.24 -30.75
C PHE A 622 15.68 -42.78 -30.46
N GLY A 623 16.12 -42.35 -29.28
CA GLY A 623 16.55 -43.00 -28.05
C GLY A 623 17.43 -42.00 -27.28
N VAL A 624 17.94 -42.47 -26.15
CA VAL A 624 19.11 -42.00 -25.38
C VAL A 624 18.79 -41.28 -24.06
N GLU A 625 19.07 -42.07 -23.03
CA GLU A 625 19.13 -41.77 -21.62
C GLU A 625 20.21 -40.73 -21.26
N ARG A 626 19.95 -40.12 -20.11
CA ARG A 626 20.86 -39.31 -19.32
C ARG A 626 22.02 -40.16 -18.78
N SER A 627 23.20 -39.55 -18.72
CA SER A 627 24.13 -39.73 -17.60
C SER A 627 23.64 -38.98 -16.38
#